data_AF-A0A936MSR4-F1
#
_entry.id   AF-A0A936MSR4-F1
#
_cell.length_a   1.000
_cell.length_b   1.000
_cell.length_c   1.000
_cell.angle_alpha   90.00
_cell.angle_beta   90.00
_cell.angle_gamma   90.00
#
_symmetry.space_group_name_H-M   'P 1'
#
loop_
_entity.id
_entity.type
_entity.pdbx_description
1 polymer ?
#
loop_
_entity_poly.entity_id
_entity_poly.type
_entity_poly.pdbx_seq_one_letter_code
_entity_poly.pdbx_strand_id
1 'polypeptide(L)'
;MAGIKTLPLNATTDTAEHHYSFTSVRIRRHPLTKALIAETDAFRSQIDAAIAEERSLVEAEMEAGAAVHFADRDLDDSATFVAANTDSKSPLGKLLFGGLRPSEFRRPILNSQLEIMVEWPQTLAQSDKEILKDHVPLLAGRLETATTAANEKKQASQKLAEFRAIGTRAKLNEAFNAFRKSLYGKLGDIQHANASLGAGWAESFFLQDASDEPTIAELDRKIAGAEADLAAWKKQRDVLQAQQDAVAAARAAAARKEKEAKLEALRKAQEDMAAQAAALEAELEQG
;
A
#
# COMPACT_ATOMS: atom_id res chain seq x y z
N MET A 1 2.93 44.52 4.68
CA MET A 1 3.47 44.01 5.96
C MET A 1 3.61 42.51 5.82
N ALA A 2 4.82 41.98 5.92
CA ALA A 2 5.04 40.54 5.83
C ALA A 2 4.41 39.90 7.08
N GLY A 3 3.29 39.18 6.89
CA GLY A 3 2.67 38.42 7.98
C GLY A 3 3.53 37.22 8.37
N ILE A 4 3.24 36.62 9.52
CA ILE A 4 3.93 35.41 9.95
C ILE A 4 3.73 34.25 8.96
N LYS A 5 4.80 33.50 8.69
CA LYS A 5 4.74 32.32 7.84
C LYS A 5 3.86 31.23 8.48
N THR A 6 2.92 30.73 7.70
CA THR A 6 2.07 29.57 8.02
C THR A 6 2.68 28.31 7.42
N LEU A 7 2.51 27.18 8.09
CA LEU A 7 2.84 25.88 7.54
C LEU A 7 1.81 25.47 6.48
N PRO A 8 2.22 24.85 5.37
CA PRO A 8 1.27 24.24 4.45
C PRO A 8 0.58 23.04 5.12
N LEU A 9 -0.63 22.70 4.69
CA LEU A 9 -1.42 21.61 5.30
C LEU A 9 -0.74 20.23 5.20
N ASN A 10 0.11 20.06 4.19
CA ASN A 10 0.88 18.83 3.96
C ASN A 10 2.24 18.83 4.69
N ALA A 11 2.54 19.82 5.55
CA ALA A 11 3.75 19.83 6.35
C ALA A 11 3.82 18.60 7.26
N THR A 12 5.04 18.10 7.50
CA THR A 12 5.30 16.96 8.39
C THR A 12 5.09 17.36 9.85
N THR A 13 4.78 16.38 10.70
CA THR A 13 4.69 16.56 12.16
C THR A 13 6.01 17.10 12.73
N ASP A 14 7.15 16.62 12.22
CA ASP A 14 8.49 17.14 12.55
C ASP A 14 8.65 18.63 12.24
N THR A 15 8.10 19.09 11.11
CA THR A 15 8.13 20.52 10.75
C THR A 15 7.34 21.35 11.77
N ALA A 16 6.17 20.87 12.17
CA ALA A 16 5.37 21.52 13.21
C ALA A 16 6.11 21.53 14.56
N GLU A 17 6.73 20.43 14.96
CA GLU A 17 7.52 20.34 16.19
C GLU A 17 8.71 21.31 16.17
N HIS A 18 9.44 21.39 15.06
CA HIS A 18 10.60 22.27 14.94
C HIS A 18 10.20 23.74 15.08
N HIS A 19 9.17 24.18 14.33
CA HIS A 19 8.66 25.54 14.41
C HIS A 19 8.11 25.87 15.80
N TYR A 20 7.42 24.92 16.44
CA TYR A 20 6.91 25.06 17.80
C TYR A 20 8.05 25.21 18.80
N SER A 21 9.04 24.33 18.75
CA SER A 21 10.17 24.29 19.68
C SER A 21 10.94 25.60 19.64
N PHE A 22 11.26 26.11 18.45
CA PHE A 22 11.87 27.43 18.28
C PHE A 22 11.06 28.53 18.96
N THR A 23 9.76 28.60 18.64
CA THR A 23 8.85 29.63 19.15
C THR A 23 8.72 29.57 20.67
N SER A 24 8.57 28.36 21.23
CA SER A 24 8.45 28.14 22.67
C SER A 24 9.71 28.55 23.43
N VAL A 25 10.90 28.25 22.88
CA VAL A 25 12.18 28.65 23.50
C VAL A 25 12.33 30.17 23.49
N ARG A 26 11.96 30.85 22.40
CA ARG A 26 12.00 32.32 22.32
C ARG A 26 11.07 32.95 23.37
N ILE A 27 9.84 32.44 23.50
CA ILE A 27 8.87 32.91 24.49
C ILE A 27 9.37 32.71 25.93
N ARG A 28 9.99 31.56 26.23
CA ARG A 28 10.51 31.30 27.59
C ARG A 28 11.73 32.15 27.93
N ARG A 29 12.55 32.50 26.94
CA ARG A 29 13.77 33.29 27.15
C ARG A 29 13.51 34.79 27.28
N HIS A 30 12.44 35.32 26.68
CA HIS A 30 12.20 36.76 26.68
C HIS A 30 11.39 37.20 27.92
N PRO A 31 11.85 38.18 28.72
CA PRO A 31 11.18 38.57 29.98
C PRO A 31 9.74 39.05 29.80
N LEU A 32 9.47 39.78 28.72
CA LEU A 32 8.14 40.37 28.43
C LEU A 32 7.07 39.34 28.02
N THR A 33 7.46 38.11 27.65
CA THR A 33 6.54 37.10 27.12
C THR A 33 6.17 36.02 28.13
N LYS A 34 6.55 36.19 29.41
CA LYS A 34 6.28 35.20 30.47
C LYS A 34 4.80 34.84 30.61
N ALA A 35 3.89 35.80 30.40
CA ALA A 35 2.45 35.57 30.46
C ALA A 35 1.94 34.60 29.37
N LEU A 36 2.69 34.44 28.27
CA LEU A 36 2.32 33.60 27.12
C LEU A 36 2.83 32.16 27.26
N ILE A 37 3.64 31.86 28.28
CA ILE A 37 4.27 30.54 28.45
C ILE A 37 3.21 29.45 28.62
N ALA A 38 2.24 29.63 29.53
CA ALA A 38 1.24 28.61 29.83
C ALA A 38 0.38 28.24 28.60
N GLU A 39 -0.04 29.24 27.83
CA GLU A 39 -0.78 29.02 26.57
C GLU A 39 0.09 28.33 25.51
N THR A 40 1.37 28.71 25.41
CA THR A 40 2.31 28.09 24.48
C THR A 40 2.58 26.63 24.85
N ASP A 41 2.75 26.34 26.12
CA ASP A 41 3.00 24.99 26.63
C ASP A 41 1.79 24.08 26.44
N ALA A 42 0.57 24.62 26.54
CA ALA A 42 -0.65 23.86 26.30
C ALA A 42 -0.77 23.29 24.87
N PHE A 43 -0.11 23.90 23.88
CA PHE A 43 -0.13 23.41 22.49
C PHE A 43 0.78 22.18 22.28
N ARG A 44 1.77 21.94 23.16
CA ARG A 44 2.74 20.84 23.04
C ARG A 44 2.07 19.47 22.94
N SER A 45 1.03 19.24 23.74
CA SER A 45 0.32 17.96 23.81
C SER A 45 -0.33 17.57 22.48
N GLN A 46 -0.76 18.53 21.66
CA GLN A 46 -1.34 18.25 20.34
C GLN A 46 -0.28 17.75 19.35
N ILE A 47 0.93 18.33 19.42
CA ILE A 47 2.07 17.90 18.59
C ILE A 47 2.51 16.50 19.02
N ASP A 48 2.68 16.27 20.32
CA ASP A 48 3.11 14.96 20.84
C ASP A 48 2.09 13.86 20.50
N ALA A 49 0.79 14.15 20.60
CA ALA A 49 -0.26 13.20 20.21
C ALA A 49 -0.20 12.85 18.72
N ALA A 50 0.01 13.85 17.85
CA ALA A 50 0.11 13.61 16.41
C ALA A 50 1.37 12.83 16.02
N ILE A 51 2.51 13.10 16.67
CA ILE A 51 3.76 12.34 16.45
C ILE A 51 3.58 10.89 16.92
N ALA A 52 2.97 10.67 18.09
CA ALA A 52 2.71 9.34 18.60
C ALA A 52 1.75 8.55 17.69
N GLU A 53 0.70 9.20 17.17
CA GLU A 53 -0.21 8.60 16.19
C GLU A 53 0.50 8.27 14.88
N GLU A 54 1.29 9.19 14.31
CA GLU A 54 2.04 8.93 13.07
C GLU A 54 2.99 7.75 13.23
N ARG A 55 3.73 7.70 14.35
CA ARG A 55 4.65 6.61 14.64
C ARG A 55 3.91 5.27 14.75
N SER A 56 2.79 5.22 15.47
CA SER A 56 1.99 4.00 15.60
C SER A 56 1.45 3.53 14.25
N LEU A 57 1.01 4.45 13.38
CA LEU A 57 0.53 4.10 12.04
C LEU A 57 1.65 3.59 11.13
N VAL A 58 2.85 4.16 11.21
CA VAL A 58 4.03 3.69 10.46
C VAL A 58 4.47 2.31 10.95
N GLU A 59 4.51 2.10 12.28
CA GLU A 59 4.83 0.79 12.86
C GLU A 59 3.80 -0.27 12.43
N ALA A 60 2.50 0.05 12.47
CA ALA A 60 1.45 -0.85 11.99
C ALA A 60 1.55 -1.16 10.49
N GLU A 61 1.93 -0.20 9.65
CA GLU A 61 2.17 -0.45 8.22
C GLU A 61 3.37 -1.37 8.01
N MET A 62 4.45 -1.19 8.78
CA MET A 62 5.64 -2.05 8.72
C MET A 62 5.32 -3.48 9.18
N GLU A 63 4.60 -3.64 10.29
CA GLU A 63 4.17 -4.94 10.81
C GLU A 63 3.28 -5.69 9.81
N ALA A 64 2.28 -5.01 9.25
CA ALA A 64 1.42 -5.60 8.23
C ALA A 64 2.20 -5.92 6.93
N GLY A 65 3.20 -5.08 6.58
CA GLY A 65 4.15 -5.35 5.51
C GLY A 65 4.94 -6.64 5.74
N ALA A 66 5.46 -6.85 6.95
CA ALA A 66 6.18 -8.06 7.33
C ALA A 66 5.26 -9.30 7.33
N ALA A 67 4.03 -9.18 7.84
CA ALA A 67 3.04 -10.25 7.81
C ALA A 67 2.75 -10.72 6.37
N VAL A 68 2.63 -9.78 5.43
CA VAL A 68 2.50 -10.09 4.00
C VAL A 68 3.70 -10.87 3.47
N HIS A 69 4.92 -10.50 3.84
CA HIS A 69 6.12 -11.23 3.41
C HIS A 69 6.19 -12.66 3.98
N PHE A 70 5.78 -12.88 5.23
CA PHE A 70 5.72 -14.22 5.81
C PHE A 70 4.67 -15.08 5.10
N ALA A 71 3.47 -14.52 4.90
CA ALA A 71 2.39 -15.22 4.22
C ALA A 71 2.73 -15.57 2.75
N ASP A 72 3.44 -14.68 2.05
CA ASP A 72 3.92 -14.88 0.68
C ASP A 72 4.87 -16.08 0.61
N ARG A 73 5.84 -16.13 1.52
CA ARG A 73 6.76 -17.26 1.64
C ARG A 73 6.03 -18.58 1.94
N ASP A 74 5.04 -18.56 2.81
CA ASP A 74 4.25 -19.75 3.12
C ASP A 74 3.44 -20.25 1.91
N LEU A 75 2.87 -19.34 1.12
CA LEU A 75 2.20 -19.68 -0.12
C LEU A 75 3.19 -20.20 -1.18
N ASP A 76 4.39 -19.64 -1.25
CA ASP A 76 5.47 -20.12 -2.11
C ASP A 76 5.93 -21.54 -1.76
N ASP A 77 6.00 -21.86 -0.47
CA ASP A 77 6.30 -23.21 -0.01
C ASP A 77 5.20 -24.20 -0.43
N SER A 78 3.92 -23.79 -0.31
CA SER A 78 2.80 -24.58 -0.82
C SER A 78 2.85 -24.75 -2.35
N ALA A 79 3.18 -23.69 -3.09
CA ALA A 79 3.34 -23.76 -4.55
C ALA A 79 4.49 -24.69 -4.95
N THR A 80 5.59 -24.68 -4.19
CA THR A 80 6.73 -25.56 -4.39
C THR A 80 6.37 -27.02 -4.12
N PHE A 81 5.66 -27.29 -3.02
CA PHE A 81 5.18 -28.62 -2.68
C PHE A 81 4.24 -29.17 -3.76
N VAL A 82 3.26 -28.38 -4.20
CA VAL A 82 2.33 -28.78 -5.27
C VAL A 82 3.11 -29.02 -6.57
N ALA A 83 4.03 -28.14 -6.94
CA ALA A 83 4.86 -28.32 -8.14
C ALA A 83 5.72 -29.60 -8.10
N ALA A 84 6.27 -29.97 -6.95
CA ALA A 84 7.05 -31.20 -6.79
C ALA A 84 6.18 -32.46 -6.91
N ASN A 85 4.91 -32.36 -6.55
CA ASN A 85 3.97 -33.49 -6.53
C ASN A 85 3.00 -33.51 -7.73
N THR A 86 3.13 -32.57 -8.66
CA THR A 86 2.27 -32.47 -9.85
C THR A 86 3.13 -32.37 -11.10
N ASP A 87 2.85 -33.18 -12.13
CA ASP A 87 3.55 -33.01 -13.41
C ASP A 87 3.04 -31.72 -14.08
N SER A 88 3.96 -30.79 -14.36
CA SER A 88 3.71 -29.55 -15.08
C SER A 88 2.97 -29.73 -16.43
N LYS A 89 3.08 -30.90 -17.06
CA LYS A 89 2.40 -31.22 -18.33
C LYS A 89 1.02 -31.85 -18.14
N SER A 90 0.72 -32.33 -16.93
CA SER A 90 -0.56 -32.95 -16.61
C SER A 90 -1.72 -31.94 -16.69
N PRO A 91 -2.96 -32.39 -16.93
CA PRO A 91 -4.15 -31.53 -16.89
C PRO A 91 -4.26 -30.77 -15.56
N LEU A 92 -3.99 -31.45 -14.43
CA LEU A 92 -3.99 -30.86 -13.09
C LEU A 92 -2.93 -29.76 -12.94
N GLY A 93 -1.70 -30.00 -13.41
CA GLY A 93 -0.63 -28.99 -13.40
C GLY A 93 -0.96 -27.76 -14.24
N LYS A 94 -1.59 -27.95 -15.41
CA LYS A 94 -2.05 -26.84 -16.26
C LYS A 94 -3.19 -26.06 -15.62
N LEU A 95 -4.10 -26.73 -14.92
CA LEU A 95 -5.22 -26.10 -14.21
C LEU A 95 -4.73 -25.24 -13.05
N LEU A 96 -3.80 -25.75 -12.24
CA LEU A 96 -3.28 -25.06 -11.05
C LEU A 96 -2.36 -23.89 -11.39
N PHE A 97 -1.43 -24.08 -12.34
CA PHE A 97 -0.41 -23.07 -12.68
C PHE A 97 -0.73 -22.23 -13.92
N GLY A 98 -1.85 -22.48 -14.61
CA GLY A 98 -2.27 -21.71 -15.79
C GLY A 98 -1.26 -21.73 -16.95
N GLY A 99 -0.36 -22.72 -16.99
CA GLY A 99 0.74 -22.81 -17.95
C GLY A 99 2.00 -22.01 -17.60
N LEU A 100 2.04 -21.35 -16.44
CA LEU A 100 3.24 -20.71 -15.89
C LEU A 100 4.18 -21.75 -15.29
N ARG A 101 5.49 -21.48 -15.31
CA ARG A 101 6.44 -22.28 -14.52
C ARG A 101 6.28 -21.97 -13.04
N PRO A 102 6.49 -22.92 -12.12
CA PRO A 102 6.46 -22.66 -10.68
C PRO A 102 7.39 -21.52 -10.23
N SER A 103 8.53 -21.31 -10.91
CA SER A 103 9.42 -20.17 -10.65
C SER A 103 8.86 -18.82 -11.13
N GLU A 104 7.99 -18.82 -12.14
CA GLU A 104 7.31 -17.63 -12.66
C GLU A 104 6.04 -17.34 -11.85
N PHE A 105 5.39 -18.38 -11.32
CA PHE A 105 4.23 -18.28 -10.44
C PHE A 105 4.54 -17.69 -9.06
N ARG A 106 5.74 -17.96 -8.52
CA ARG A 106 6.23 -17.44 -7.23
C ARG A 106 6.86 -16.04 -7.30
N ARG A 107 6.89 -15.43 -8.49
CA ARG A 107 7.50 -14.11 -8.71
C ARG A 107 6.60 -12.90 -8.40
N PRO A 108 5.27 -12.95 -8.60
CA PRO A 108 4.38 -11.85 -8.25
C PRO A 108 4.22 -11.71 -6.74
N ILE A 109 3.96 -10.49 -6.26
CA ILE A 109 3.69 -10.19 -4.85
C ILE A 109 2.31 -10.72 -4.47
N LEU A 110 2.21 -11.39 -3.31
CA LEU A 110 1.04 -11.92 -2.58
C LEU A 110 -0.35 -11.79 -3.25
N ASN A 111 -0.83 -10.59 -3.58
CA ASN A 111 -2.20 -10.38 -4.09
C ASN A 111 -2.53 -11.20 -5.36
N SER A 112 -1.67 -11.21 -6.37
CA SER A 112 -1.94 -11.97 -7.60
C SER A 112 -1.77 -13.48 -7.41
N GLN A 113 -0.91 -13.90 -6.48
CA GLN A 113 -0.76 -15.31 -6.11
C GLN A 113 -1.98 -15.80 -5.34
N LEU A 114 -2.52 -14.97 -4.43
CA LEU A 114 -3.69 -15.26 -3.61
C LEU A 114 -4.96 -15.44 -4.45
N GLU A 115 -5.17 -14.59 -5.45
CA GLU A 115 -6.29 -14.73 -6.41
C GLU A 115 -6.28 -16.09 -7.13
N ILE A 116 -5.10 -16.62 -7.43
CA ILE A 116 -4.97 -17.90 -8.13
C ILE A 116 -5.08 -19.07 -7.16
N MET A 117 -4.43 -18.99 -6.00
CA MET A 117 -4.37 -20.09 -5.04
C MET A 117 -5.68 -20.28 -4.27
N VAL A 118 -6.60 -19.32 -4.27
CA VAL A 118 -7.93 -19.46 -3.66
C VAL A 118 -8.72 -20.65 -4.21
N GLU A 119 -8.59 -20.98 -5.49
CA GLU A 119 -9.31 -22.09 -6.14
C GLU A 119 -8.58 -23.45 -5.96
N TRP A 120 -7.33 -23.44 -5.49
CA TRP A 120 -6.51 -24.63 -5.38
C TRP A 120 -7.01 -25.66 -4.36
N PRO A 121 -7.47 -25.30 -3.15
CA PRO A 121 -8.01 -26.28 -2.20
C PRO A 121 -9.08 -27.19 -2.80
N GLN A 122 -10.02 -26.63 -3.55
CA GLN A 122 -11.08 -27.38 -4.22
C GLN A 122 -10.51 -28.30 -5.30
N THR A 123 -9.56 -27.79 -6.10
CA THR A 123 -8.93 -28.54 -7.19
C THR A 123 -8.06 -29.69 -6.67
N LEU A 124 -7.29 -29.47 -5.61
CA LEU A 124 -6.43 -30.48 -4.99
C LEU A 124 -7.22 -31.56 -4.27
N ALA A 125 -8.36 -31.22 -3.66
CA ALA A 125 -9.25 -32.20 -3.04
C ALA A 125 -9.81 -33.22 -4.05
N GLN A 126 -9.93 -32.83 -5.32
CA GLN A 126 -10.39 -33.69 -6.41
C GLN A 126 -9.27 -34.52 -7.07
N SER A 127 -8.02 -34.36 -6.64
CA SER A 127 -6.87 -35.07 -7.19
C SER A 127 -6.85 -36.55 -6.81
N ASP A 128 -6.40 -37.41 -7.72
CA ASP A 128 -6.19 -38.84 -7.44
C ASP A 128 -4.99 -39.10 -6.50
N LYS A 129 -4.16 -38.09 -6.23
CA LYS A 129 -2.98 -38.19 -5.36
C LYS A 129 -3.31 -37.83 -3.93
N GLU A 130 -3.22 -38.81 -3.02
CA GLU A 130 -3.51 -38.60 -1.59
C GLU A 130 -2.62 -37.54 -0.95
N ILE A 131 -1.32 -37.52 -1.30
CA ILE A 131 -0.37 -36.50 -0.82
C ILE A 131 -0.78 -35.05 -1.14
N LEU A 132 -1.56 -34.83 -2.21
CA LEU A 132 -2.08 -33.51 -2.56
C LEU A 132 -3.36 -33.18 -1.78
N LYS A 133 -4.18 -34.18 -1.48
CA LYS A 133 -5.37 -34.04 -0.62
C LYS A 133 -4.98 -33.72 0.82
N ASP A 134 -3.97 -34.41 1.35
CA ASP A 134 -3.46 -34.20 2.70
C ASP A 134 -2.89 -32.78 2.91
N HIS A 135 -2.45 -32.12 1.84
CA HIS A 135 -1.95 -30.74 1.87
C HIS A 135 -3.05 -29.67 1.88
N VAL A 136 -4.29 -30.04 1.54
CA VAL A 136 -5.43 -29.09 1.44
C VAL A 136 -5.66 -28.31 2.74
N PRO A 137 -5.70 -28.93 3.93
CA PRO A 137 -5.91 -28.19 5.18
C PRO A 137 -4.80 -27.18 5.47
N LEU A 138 -3.54 -27.55 5.20
CA LEU A 138 -2.40 -26.65 5.38
C LEU A 138 -2.46 -25.47 4.41
N LEU A 139 -2.78 -25.72 3.14
CA LEU A 139 -2.96 -24.67 2.14
C LEU A 139 -4.12 -23.72 2.52
N ALA A 140 -5.25 -24.24 2.98
CA ALA A 140 -6.39 -23.44 3.40
C ALA A 140 -6.03 -22.48 4.55
N GLY A 141 -5.32 -22.96 5.58
CA GLY A 141 -4.85 -22.10 6.68
C GLY A 141 -3.85 -21.02 6.25
N ARG A 142 -2.97 -21.36 5.30
CA ARG A 142 -2.03 -20.38 4.70
C ARG A 142 -2.76 -19.31 3.88
N LEU A 143 -3.79 -19.68 3.13
CA LEU A 143 -4.62 -18.74 2.36
C LEU A 143 -5.41 -17.78 3.27
N GLU A 144 -5.94 -18.27 4.38
CA GLU A 144 -6.63 -17.44 5.38
C GLU A 144 -5.66 -16.42 6.02
N THR A 145 -4.47 -16.88 6.41
CA THR A 145 -3.41 -16.03 6.95
C THR A 145 -2.99 -14.96 5.94
N ALA A 146 -2.78 -15.36 4.69
CA ALA A 146 -2.40 -14.45 3.62
C ALA A 146 -3.48 -13.41 3.31
N THR A 147 -4.76 -13.81 3.32
CA THR A 147 -5.90 -12.92 3.10
C THR A 147 -5.99 -11.88 4.22
N THR A 148 -5.79 -12.33 5.46
CA THR A 148 -5.76 -11.45 6.64
C THR A 148 -4.63 -10.44 6.54
N ALA A 149 -3.40 -10.89 6.29
CA ALA A 149 -2.23 -10.02 6.14
C ALA A 149 -2.39 -9.00 5.00
N ALA A 150 -2.93 -9.41 3.85
CA ALA A 150 -3.20 -8.52 2.72
C ALA A 150 -4.21 -7.41 3.08
N ASN A 151 -5.28 -7.78 3.80
CA ASN A 151 -6.28 -6.83 4.28
C ASN A 151 -5.72 -5.88 5.35
N GLU A 152 -4.95 -6.40 6.31
CA GLU A 152 -4.27 -5.59 7.33
C GLU A 152 -3.33 -4.57 6.69
N LYS A 153 -2.50 -4.98 5.71
CA LYS A 153 -1.61 -4.07 4.99
C LYS A 153 -2.37 -2.98 4.26
N LYS A 154 -3.45 -3.35 3.55
CA LYS A 154 -4.32 -2.38 2.86
C LYS A 154 -4.90 -1.37 3.84
N GLN A 155 -5.42 -1.83 4.98
CA GLN A 155 -6.00 -0.96 6.00
C GLN A 155 -4.95 -0.06 6.66
N ALA A 156 -3.77 -0.58 6.98
CA ALA A 156 -2.68 0.18 7.59
C ALA A 156 -2.19 1.31 6.66
N SER A 157 -1.91 1.00 5.39
CA SER A 157 -1.53 2.00 4.39
C SER A 157 -2.64 3.03 4.16
N GLN A 158 -3.91 2.62 4.16
CA GLN A 158 -5.04 3.55 4.06
C GLN A 158 -5.12 4.50 5.26
N LYS A 159 -5.02 3.99 6.50
CA LYS A 159 -5.03 4.82 7.71
C LYS A 159 -3.89 5.82 7.73
N LEU A 160 -2.69 5.42 7.31
CA LEU A 160 -1.55 6.34 7.22
C LEU A 160 -1.77 7.41 6.14
N ALA A 161 -2.34 7.06 4.99
CA ALA A 161 -2.69 8.03 3.96
C ALA A 161 -3.78 9.01 4.43
N GLU A 162 -4.81 8.52 5.11
CA GLU A 162 -5.88 9.34 5.69
C GLU A 162 -5.34 10.31 6.75
N PHE A 163 -4.53 9.81 7.70
CA PHE A 163 -3.82 10.64 8.70
C PHE A 163 -3.08 11.81 8.04
N ARG A 164 -2.39 11.52 6.93
CA ARG A 164 -1.57 12.48 6.19
C ARG A 164 -2.37 13.50 5.39
N ALA A 165 -3.46 13.10 4.76
CA ALA A 165 -4.20 13.90 3.79
C ALA A 165 -5.31 14.74 4.41
N ILE A 166 -6.12 14.14 5.30
CA ILE A 166 -7.34 14.75 5.86
C ILE A 166 -7.48 14.53 7.38
N GLY A 167 -6.59 13.76 7.98
CA GLY A 167 -6.63 13.35 9.37
C GLY A 167 -5.89 14.30 10.30
N THR A 168 -5.35 13.74 11.38
CA THR A 168 -4.75 14.49 12.49
C THR A 168 -3.63 15.42 12.04
N ARG A 169 -2.82 15.06 11.04
CA ARG A 169 -1.73 15.93 10.56
C ARG A 169 -2.23 17.23 9.93
N ALA A 170 -3.23 17.14 9.06
CA ALA A 170 -3.82 18.33 8.44
C ALA A 170 -4.45 19.24 9.51
N LYS A 171 -5.20 18.66 10.44
CA LYS A 171 -5.83 19.37 11.57
C LYS A 171 -4.79 20.00 12.50
N LEU A 172 -3.68 19.32 12.77
CA LEU A 172 -2.57 19.86 13.56
C LEU A 172 -1.99 21.10 12.88
N ASN A 173 -1.72 21.04 11.57
CA ASN A 173 -1.15 22.16 10.82
C ASN A 173 -2.12 23.37 10.81
N GLU A 174 -3.42 23.13 10.67
CA GLU A 174 -4.44 24.19 10.80
C GLU A 174 -4.47 24.80 12.20
N ALA A 175 -4.55 23.96 13.23
CA ALA A 175 -4.55 24.39 14.63
C ALA A 175 -3.27 25.15 14.99
N PHE A 176 -2.12 24.70 14.50
CA PHE A 176 -0.84 25.35 14.74
C PHE A 176 -0.73 26.69 14.02
N ASN A 177 -1.25 26.80 12.80
CA ASN A 177 -1.34 28.08 12.09
C ASN A 177 -2.26 29.06 12.81
N ALA A 178 -3.40 28.59 13.33
CA ALA A 178 -4.30 29.41 14.13
C ALA A 178 -3.63 29.88 15.44
N PHE A 179 -2.96 28.96 16.14
CA PHE A 179 -2.17 29.25 17.34
C PHE A 179 -1.08 30.30 17.06
N ARG A 180 -0.29 30.14 16.00
CA ARG A 180 0.76 31.10 15.60
C ARG A 180 0.18 32.49 15.34
N LYS A 181 -0.96 32.58 14.64
CA LYS A 181 -1.63 33.88 14.37
C LYS A 181 -2.12 34.54 15.65
N SER A 182 -2.75 33.79 16.54
CA SER A 182 -3.17 34.27 17.87
C SER A 182 -1.98 34.80 18.67
N LEU A 183 -0.91 34.01 18.73
CA LEU A 183 0.31 34.34 19.44
C LEU A 183 1.01 35.58 18.86
N TYR A 184 1.03 35.71 17.53
CA TYR A 184 1.58 36.89 16.85
C TYR A 184 0.81 38.16 17.21
N GLY A 185 -0.53 38.10 17.26
CA GLY A 185 -1.35 39.22 17.72
C GLY A 185 -0.99 39.66 19.13
N LYS A 186 -0.88 38.70 20.07
CA LYS A 186 -0.50 38.97 21.47
C LYS A 186 0.91 39.54 21.62
N LEU A 187 1.86 39.06 20.80
CA LEU A 187 3.20 39.64 20.74
C LEU A 187 3.17 41.05 20.15
N GLY A 188 2.33 41.30 19.14
CA GLY A 188 2.06 42.64 18.61
C GLY A 188 1.56 43.60 19.69
N ASP A 189 0.63 43.17 20.54
CA ASP A 189 0.13 43.99 21.66
C ASP A 189 1.26 44.35 22.64
N ILE A 190 2.14 43.40 22.97
CA ILE A 190 3.33 43.66 23.81
C ILE A 190 4.26 44.65 23.11
N GLN A 191 4.46 44.52 21.80
CA GLN A 191 5.28 45.45 21.01
C GLN A 191 4.71 46.87 21.04
N HIS A 192 3.40 47.02 20.83
CA HIS A 192 2.72 48.31 20.87
C HIS A 192 2.74 48.96 22.26
N ALA A 193 2.64 48.15 23.32
CA ALA A 193 2.72 48.62 24.70
C ALA A 193 4.14 49.07 25.11
N ASN A 194 5.19 48.69 24.35
CA ASN A 194 6.58 48.99 24.67
C ASN A 194 7.27 49.71 23.50
N ALA A 195 7.23 51.05 23.50
CA ALA A 195 7.76 51.89 22.44
C ALA A 195 9.28 51.75 22.15
N SER A 196 10.03 51.07 23.02
CA SER A 196 11.45 50.76 22.82
C SER A 196 11.70 49.51 21.94
N LEU A 197 10.66 48.73 21.64
CA LEU A 197 10.76 47.55 20.79
C LEU A 197 10.69 47.93 19.32
N GLY A 198 11.70 47.50 18.54
CA GLY A 198 11.80 47.79 17.11
C GLY A 198 10.73 47.09 16.26
N ALA A 199 10.52 47.60 15.04
CA ALA A 199 9.71 46.91 14.03
C ALA A 199 10.30 45.52 13.74
N GLY A 200 9.46 44.47 13.69
CA GLY A 200 9.94 43.09 13.54
C GLY A 200 10.11 42.31 14.85
N TRP A 201 9.87 42.93 16.01
CA TRP A 201 10.08 42.26 17.30
C TRP A 201 9.15 41.06 17.48
N ALA A 202 7.86 41.20 17.19
CA ALA A 202 6.90 40.10 17.29
C ALA A 202 7.22 38.96 16.30
N GLU A 203 7.64 39.30 15.09
CA GLU A 203 8.02 38.36 14.04
C GLU A 203 9.26 37.53 14.43
N SER A 204 10.18 38.11 15.21
CA SER A 204 11.41 37.45 15.65
C SER A 204 11.21 36.26 16.60
N PHE A 205 10.00 36.08 17.15
CA PHE A 205 9.67 34.92 17.98
C PHE A 205 9.37 33.68 17.15
N PHE A 206 8.98 33.87 15.90
CA PHE A 206 8.70 32.77 14.99
C PHE A 206 9.96 32.42 14.23
N LEU A 207 10.11 31.14 13.93
CA LEU A 207 11.17 30.69 13.04
C LEU A 207 10.98 31.41 11.70
N GLN A 208 11.83 32.40 11.46
CA GLN A 208 12.07 32.99 10.15
C GLN A 208 13.05 32.06 9.45
N ASP A 209 12.94 31.89 8.14
CA ASP A 209 13.95 31.13 7.40
C ASP A 209 15.27 31.91 7.48
N ALA A 210 16.11 31.59 8.46
CA ALA A 210 17.46 32.12 8.55
C ALA A 210 18.27 31.41 7.46
N SER A 211 18.43 32.04 6.30
CA SER A 211 19.38 31.69 5.21
C SER A 211 19.40 30.27 4.64
N ASP A 212 18.62 29.33 5.17
CA ASP A 212 18.46 27.95 4.69
C ASP A 212 17.24 27.84 3.76
N GLU A 213 16.96 28.86 2.96
CA GLU A 213 16.29 28.56 1.70
C GLU A 213 17.23 27.63 0.96
N PRO A 214 16.85 26.35 0.73
CA PRO A 214 17.72 25.45 0.01
C PRO A 214 18.10 26.14 -1.29
N THR A 215 19.41 26.29 -1.51
CA THR A 215 19.90 26.91 -2.73
C THR A 215 19.27 26.21 -3.93
N ILE A 216 19.17 26.89 -5.07
CA ILE A 216 18.69 26.25 -6.32
C ILE A 216 19.42 24.91 -6.52
N ALA A 217 20.73 24.86 -6.23
CA ALA A 217 21.51 23.64 -6.29
C ALA A 217 21.08 22.53 -5.31
N GLU A 218 20.61 22.86 -4.11
CA GLU A 218 20.10 21.88 -3.13
C GLU A 218 18.69 21.40 -3.48
N LEU A 219 17.83 22.30 -3.98
CA LEU A 219 16.53 21.91 -4.53
C LEU A 219 16.72 21.03 -5.77
N ASP A 220 17.61 21.38 -6.68
CA ASP A 220 17.93 20.58 -7.86
C ASP A 220 18.46 19.20 -7.48
N ARG A 221 19.28 19.08 -6.44
CA ARG A 221 19.71 17.77 -5.92
C ARG A 221 18.55 16.96 -5.33
N LYS A 222 17.66 17.59 -4.56
CA LYS A 222 16.46 16.92 -4.02
C LYS A 222 15.52 16.47 -5.13
N ILE A 223 15.31 17.32 -6.15
CA ILE A 223 14.51 17.02 -7.33
C ILE A 223 15.15 15.85 -8.09
N ALA A 224 16.45 15.92 -8.40
CA ALA A 224 17.14 14.85 -9.11
C ALA A 224 17.08 13.51 -8.35
N GLY A 225 17.20 13.54 -7.02
CA GLY A 225 17.00 12.35 -6.17
C GLY A 225 15.57 11.81 -6.27
N ALA A 226 14.57 12.67 -6.10
CA ALA A 226 13.16 12.29 -6.21
C ALA A 226 12.78 11.80 -7.62
N GLU A 227 13.38 12.36 -8.67
CA GLU A 227 13.21 11.92 -10.05
C GLU A 227 13.86 10.55 -10.30
N ALA A 228 15.03 10.29 -9.70
CA ALA A 228 15.66 8.98 -9.75
C ALA A 228 14.82 7.92 -9.03
N ASP A 229 14.29 8.24 -7.85
CA ASP A 229 13.37 7.37 -7.10
C ASP A 229 12.07 7.14 -7.89
N LEU A 230 11.49 8.20 -8.47
CA LEU A 230 10.31 8.10 -9.32
C LEU A 230 10.56 7.23 -10.55
N ALA A 231 11.74 7.34 -11.18
CA ALA A 231 12.14 6.49 -12.30
C ALA A 231 12.27 5.03 -11.86
N ALA A 232 12.85 4.77 -10.68
CA ALA A 232 12.95 3.43 -10.11
C ALA A 232 11.55 2.84 -9.81
N TRP A 233 10.66 3.62 -9.20
CA TRP A 233 9.28 3.19 -8.94
C TRP A 233 8.47 2.95 -10.22
N LYS A 234 8.63 3.80 -11.24
CA LYS A 234 8.00 3.57 -12.57
C LYS A 234 8.51 2.29 -13.19
N LYS A 235 9.82 2.03 -13.15
CA LYS A 235 10.40 0.77 -13.64
C LYS A 235 9.87 -0.43 -12.87
N GLN A 236 9.75 -0.34 -11.55
CA GLN A 236 9.20 -1.41 -10.73
C GLN A 236 7.72 -1.65 -11.06
N ARG A 237 6.92 -0.59 -11.21
CA ARG A 237 5.52 -0.69 -11.66
C ARG A 237 5.42 -1.36 -13.03
N ASP A 238 6.25 -0.98 -13.99
CA ASP A 238 6.20 -1.54 -15.35
C ASP A 238 6.58 -3.03 -15.34
N VAL A 239 7.52 -3.44 -14.49
CA VAL A 239 7.83 -4.87 -14.24
C VAL A 239 6.63 -5.60 -13.65
N LEU A 240 5.96 -5.03 -12.63
CA LEU A 240 4.79 -5.63 -12.00
C LEU A 240 3.60 -5.71 -12.99
N GLN A 241 3.39 -4.68 -13.79
CA GLN A 241 2.34 -4.66 -14.82
C GLN A 241 2.60 -5.73 -15.88
N ALA A 242 3.82 -5.83 -16.41
CA ALA A 242 4.18 -6.86 -17.38
C ALA A 242 4.00 -8.28 -16.82
N GLN A 243 4.27 -8.48 -15.52
CA GLN A 243 4.00 -9.76 -14.85
C GLN A 243 2.50 -10.05 -14.77
N GLN A 244 1.67 -9.07 -14.36
CA GLN A 244 0.21 -9.23 -14.33
C GLN A 244 -0.36 -9.54 -15.72
N ASP A 245 0.09 -8.83 -16.74
CA ASP A 245 -0.36 -9.02 -18.12
C ASP A 245 0.04 -10.41 -18.65
N ALA A 246 1.24 -10.89 -18.31
CA ALA A 246 1.70 -12.23 -18.69
C ALA A 246 0.86 -13.33 -18.03
N VAL A 247 0.51 -13.18 -16.75
CA VAL A 247 -0.37 -14.11 -16.02
C VAL A 247 -1.77 -14.11 -16.62
N ALA A 248 -2.34 -12.94 -16.89
CA ALA A 248 -3.66 -12.80 -17.50
C ALA A 248 -3.72 -13.41 -18.91
N ALA A 249 -2.69 -13.16 -19.73
CA ALA A 249 -2.57 -13.74 -21.06
C ALA A 249 -2.46 -15.27 -21.03
N ALA A 250 -1.66 -15.82 -20.10
CA ALA A 250 -1.53 -17.26 -19.90
C ALA A 250 -2.89 -17.89 -19.53
N ARG A 251 -3.65 -17.26 -18.63
CA ARG A 251 -5.01 -17.70 -18.25
C ARG A 251 -5.98 -17.66 -19.43
N ALA A 252 -6.00 -16.56 -20.20
CA ALA A 252 -6.86 -16.44 -21.36
C ALA A 252 -6.54 -17.51 -22.43
N ALA A 253 -5.26 -17.80 -22.64
CA ALA A 253 -4.82 -18.86 -23.56
C ALA A 253 -5.21 -20.26 -23.07
N ALA A 254 -5.06 -20.54 -21.78
CA ALA A 254 -5.47 -21.80 -21.17
C ALA A 254 -7.00 -22.02 -21.28
N ALA A 255 -7.79 -21.01 -20.93
CA ALA A 255 -9.25 -21.05 -21.03
C ALA A 255 -9.72 -21.24 -22.48
N ARG A 256 -9.04 -20.61 -23.45
CA ARG A 256 -9.35 -20.79 -24.88
C ARG A 256 -9.08 -22.23 -25.33
N LYS A 257 -7.91 -22.80 -24.97
CA LYS A 257 -7.58 -24.19 -25.31
C LYS A 257 -8.57 -25.18 -24.71
N GLU A 258 -9.03 -24.94 -23.49
CA GLU A 258 -10.03 -25.79 -22.84
C GLU A 258 -11.37 -25.73 -23.57
N LYS A 259 -11.83 -24.52 -23.97
CA LYS A 259 -13.06 -24.35 -24.76
C LYS A 259 -12.94 -25.01 -26.13
N GLU A 260 -11.81 -24.88 -26.82
CA GLU A 260 -11.55 -25.53 -28.10
C GLU A 260 -11.58 -27.06 -27.96
N ALA A 261 -10.96 -27.62 -26.92
CA ALA A 261 -11.00 -29.05 -26.65
C ALA A 261 -12.42 -29.57 -26.34
N LYS A 262 -13.21 -28.82 -25.56
CA LYS A 262 -14.62 -29.14 -25.28
C LYS A 262 -15.47 -29.10 -26.55
N LEU A 263 -15.25 -28.11 -27.41
CA LEU A 263 -15.95 -27.98 -28.69
C LEU A 263 -15.66 -29.17 -29.60
N GLU A 264 -14.40 -29.58 -29.68
CA GLU A 264 -13.98 -30.74 -30.48
C GLU A 264 -14.56 -32.06 -29.95
N ALA A 265 -14.57 -32.24 -28.62
CA ALA A 265 -15.20 -33.41 -28.00
C ALA A 265 -16.72 -33.46 -28.26
N LEU A 266 -17.40 -32.31 -28.21
CA LEU A 266 -18.84 -32.22 -28.53
C LEU A 266 -19.13 -32.54 -30.00
N ARG A 267 -18.27 -32.09 -30.93
CA ARG A 267 -18.40 -32.42 -32.35
C ARG A 267 -18.28 -33.91 -32.60
N LYS A 268 -17.27 -34.57 -32.01
CA LYS A 268 -17.14 -36.03 -32.09
C LYS A 268 -18.35 -36.76 -31.53
N ALA A 269 -18.85 -36.32 -30.37
CA ALA A 269 -20.05 -36.91 -29.79
C ALA A 269 -21.30 -36.74 -30.69
N GLN A 270 -21.42 -35.59 -31.38
CA GLN A 270 -22.49 -35.37 -32.35
C GLN A 270 -22.35 -36.28 -33.58
N GLU A 271 -21.15 -36.47 -34.11
CA GLU A 271 -20.88 -37.39 -35.22
C GLU A 271 -21.20 -38.83 -34.83
N ASP A 272 -20.78 -39.28 -33.64
CA ASP A 272 -21.07 -40.61 -33.12
C ASP A 272 -22.57 -40.84 -32.92
N MET A 273 -23.29 -39.85 -32.37
CA MET A 273 -24.75 -39.93 -32.19
C MET A 273 -25.49 -39.92 -33.53
N ALA A 274 -25.04 -39.15 -34.52
CA ALA A 274 -25.62 -39.15 -35.86
C ALA A 274 -25.42 -40.51 -36.56
N ALA A 275 -24.25 -41.12 -36.40
CA ALA A 275 -23.99 -42.47 -36.91
C ALA A 275 -24.89 -43.53 -36.24
N GLN A 276 -25.12 -43.43 -34.93
CA GLN A 276 -26.05 -44.32 -34.21
C GLN A 276 -27.50 -44.12 -34.66
N ALA A 277 -27.94 -42.89 -34.86
CA ALA A 277 -29.29 -42.59 -35.35
C ALA A 277 -29.52 -43.16 -36.77
N ALA A 278 -28.56 -42.96 -37.68
CA ALA A 278 -28.63 -43.51 -39.03
C ALA A 278 -28.66 -45.05 -39.05
N ALA A 279 -27.92 -45.70 -38.14
CA ALA A 279 -27.95 -47.16 -38.00
C ALA A 279 -29.33 -47.66 -37.52
N LEU A 280 -29.94 -46.99 -36.54
CA LEU A 280 -31.27 -47.33 -36.04
C LEU A 280 -32.37 -47.10 -37.09
N GLU A 281 -32.28 -46.03 -37.88
CA GLU A 281 -33.21 -45.78 -38.99
C GLU A 281 -33.11 -46.89 -40.06
N ALA A 282 -31.89 -47.32 -40.39
CA ALA A 282 -31.69 -48.43 -41.33
C ALA A 282 -32.22 -49.77 -40.80
N GLU A 283 -32.15 -50.03 -39.49
CA GLU A 283 -32.76 -51.23 -38.88
C GLU A 283 -34.30 -51.17 -38.91
N LEU A 284 -34.90 -49.99 -38.77
CA LEU A 284 -36.35 -49.80 -38.82
C LEU A 284 -36.94 -49.91 -40.24
N GLU A 285 -36.17 -49.61 -41.29
CA GLU A 285 -36.62 -49.78 -42.69
C GLU A 285 -36.50 -51.22 -43.22
N GLN A 286 -35.71 -52.07 -42.55
CA GLN A 286 -35.53 -53.48 -42.92
C GLN A 286 -36.45 -54.45 -42.15
N GLY A 287 -37.21 -53.96 -41.16
CA GLY A 287 -38.24 -54.70 -40.43
C GLY A 287 -39.64 -54.42 -40.95
#